data_AF-A0A420W4L9-F1
#
_entry.id   AF-A0A420W4L9-F1
#
_cell.length_a   1.000
_cell.length_b   1.000
_cell.length_c   1.000
_cell.angle_alpha   90.00
_cell.angle_beta   90.00
_cell.angle_gamma   90.00
#
_symmetry.space_group_name_H-M   'P 1'
#
loop_
_entity.id
_entity.type
_entity.pdbx_description
1 polymer ?
#
loop_
_entity_poly.entity_id
_entity_poly.type
_entity_poly.pdbx_seq_one_letter_code
_entity_poly.pdbx_strand_id
1 'polypeptide(L)'
;MKKIIFSLPIIGLILFLACSKDSSKSYEYWSEQVNKKTQEISTLLESVSCTNINEFEIIEHSSYYLVHSSLKNQFEKLLQELDRLESQQQKAAQREGIYAATLDPLPPNPPLEKLCDNGKAVMRFAHNLSIEEINAELPKRYKELQEFYKDVTCTNPNDWTSHFLRTGCCMEGIAVHKTIRSKEMVEKIGIYNRLMENKLRLDKTTCQGDCPNMAKPVQCKDGKPIVEVYKS
;
A
#
# COMPACT_ATOMS: atom_id res chain seq x y z
N MET A 1 27.76 -3.40 -84.24
CA MET A 1 28.44 -2.32 -83.47
C MET A 1 27.70 -2.12 -82.16
N LYS A 2 28.34 -2.45 -81.03
CA LYS A 2 27.76 -2.35 -79.67
C LYS A 2 27.79 -0.89 -79.21
N LYS A 3 26.68 -0.39 -78.66
CA LYS A 3 26.64 0.83 -77.83
C LYS A 3 26.08 0.50 -76.46
N ILE A 4 26.76 1.04 -75.45
CA ILE A 4 26.64 0.89 -74.01
C ILE A 4 25.42 1.67 -73.50
N ILE A 5 24.70 1.15 -72.51
CA ILE A 5 24.12 1.96 -71.42
C ILE A 5 24.25 1.17 -70.11
N PHE A 6 25.02 1.73 -69.18
CA PHE A 6 25.09 1.36 -67.77
C PHE A 6 23.85 1.91 -67.06
N SER A 7 23.18 1.09 -66.25
CA SER A 7 22.20 1.55 -65.28
C SER A 7 22.25 0.65 -64.03
N LEU A 8 22.89 1.17 -62.97
CA LEU A 8 22.74 0.67 -61.61
C LEU A 8 21.27 0.87 -61.17
N PRO A 9 20.61 -0.14 -60.57
CA PRO A 9 19.55 0.12 -59.63
C PRO A 9 20.14 0.17 -58.22
N ILE A 10 20.15 1.40 -57.70
CA ILE A 10 20.18 1.71 -56.27
C ILE A 10 18.95 1.03 -55.64
N ILE A 11 19.14 -0.14 -55.03
CA ILE A 11 18.23 -0.69 -54.02
C ILE A 11 18.91 -0.34 -52.70
N GLY A 12 18.55 0.75 -52.04
CA GLY A 12 17.20 0.98 -51.59
C GLY A 12 17.18 0.67 -50.10
N LEU A 13 17.89 1.53 -49.38
CA LEU A 13 18.06 1.58 -47.94
C LEU A 13 16.69 1.67 -47.24
N ILE A 14 16.05 0.53 -46.93
CA ILE A 14 14.89 0.48 -46.03
C ILE A 14 15.05 -0.76 -45.12
N LEU A 15 15.94 -0.64 -44.14
CA LEU A 15 16.00 -1.55 -42.98
C LEU A 15 15.81 -0.81 -41.64
N PHE A 16 15.14 0.35 -41.66
CA PHE A 16 14.84 1.12 -40.45
C PHE A 16 13.33 1.28 -40.22
N LEU A 17 12.59 0.17 -40.27
CA LEU A 17 11.26 0.13 -39.69
C LEU A 17 11.18 -0.94 -38.60
N ALA A 18 10.92 -0.44 -37.39
CA ALA A 18 10.31 -1.12 -36.25
C ALA A 18 11.18 -2.05 -35.39
N CYS A 19 12.12 -1.43 -34.66
CA CYS A 19 12.26 -1.67 -33.22
C CYS A 19 12.59 -0.31 -32.61
N SER A 20 11.58 0.55 -32.36
CA SER A 20 11.81 1.66 -31.43
C SER A 20 12.08 1.03 -30.08
N LYS A 21 13.36 0.80 -29.77
CA LYS A 21 13.79 0.34 -28.45
C LYS A 21 13.12 1.24 -27.43
N ASP A 22 12.42 0.62 -26.47
CA ASP A 22 11.75 1.29 -25.35
C ASP A 22 12.65 2.31 -24.62
N SER A 23 13.98 2.21 -24.79
CA SER A 23 14.97 3.18 -24.35
C SER A 23 14.79 4.61 -24.89
N SER A 24 14.00 4.83 -25.96
CA SER A 24 13.75 6.17 -26.51
C SER A 24 12.45 6.81 -26.00
N LYS A 25 11.64 6.09 -25.22
CA LYS A 25 10.35 6.59 -24.74
C LYS A 25 10.53 7.40 -23.46
N SER A 26 9.93 8.59 -23.42
CA SER A 26 10.07 9.53 -22.32
C SER A 26 9.30 9.10 -21.06
N TYR A 27 9.62 9.71 -19.92
CA TYR A 27 8.84 9.56 -18.69
C TYR A 27 7.37 9.90 -18.90
N GLU A 28 7.07 10.99 -19.60
CA GLU A 28 5.69 11.43 -19.89
C GLU A 28 4.90 10.36 -20.65
N TYR A 29 5.52 9.76 -21.68
CA TYR A 29 4.90 8.68 -22.45
C TYR A 29 4.52 7.49 -21.55
N TRP A 30 5.45 7.05 -20.70
CA TRP A 30 5.18 5.92 -19.79
C TRP A 30 4.16 6.28 -18.72
N SER A 31 4.16 7.53 -18.25
CA SER A 31 3.17 8.05 -17.30
C SER A 31 1.76 8.00 -17.89
N GLU A 32 1.62 8.35 -19.18
CA GLU A 32 0.34 8.20 -19.90
C GLU A 32 -0.11 6.73 -19.97
N GLN A 33 0.82 5.79 -20.22
CA GLN A 33 0.47 4.36 -20.26
C GLN A 33 0.06 3.83 -18.90
N VAL A 34 0.77 4.20 -17.83
CA VAL A 34 0.41 3.88 -16.43
C VAL A 34 -1.00 4.41 -16.13
N ASN A 35 -1.27 5.68 -16.42
CA ASN A 35 -2.59 6.28 -16.21
C ASN A 35 -3.71 5.54 -16.95
N LYS A 36 -3.49 5.19 -18.22
CA LYS A 36 -4.45 4.40 -19.03
C LYS A 36 -4.72 3.04 -18.40
N LYS A 37 -3.67 2.34 -17.95
CA LYS A 37 -3.81 1.02 -17.34
C LYS A 37 -4.52 1.09 -15.98
N THR A 38 -4.23 2.12 -15.17
CA THR A 38 -4.95 2.37 -13.92
C THR A 38 -6.43 2.63 -14.16
N GLN A 39 -6.80 3.40 -15.19
CA GLN A 39 -8.20 3.64 -15.56
C GLN A 39 -8.91 2.35 -16.03
N GLU A 40 -8.20 1.48 -16.75
CA GLU A 40 -8.73 0.17 -17.16
C GLU A 40 -9.01 -0.72 -15.96
N ILE A 41 -8.10 -0.76 -14.97
CA ILE A 41 -8.30 -1.46 -13.70
C ILE A 41 -9.52 -0.90 -12.97
N SER A 42 -9.64 0.43 -12.83
CA SER A 42 -10.80 1.04 -12.18
C SER A 42 -12.11 0.67 -12.89
N THR A 43 -12.12 0.71 -14.22
CA THR A 43 -13.30 0.33 -15.03
C THR A 43 -13.68 -1.14 -14.81
N LEU A 44 -12.69 -2.05 -14.75
CA LEU A 44 -12.93 -3.45 -14.43
C LEU A 44 -13.56 -3.60 -13.05
N LEU A 45 -13.01 -2.94 -12.03
CA LEU A 45 -13.49 -3.06 -10.65
C LEU A 45 -14.89 -2.47 -10.45
N GLU A 46 -15.25 -1.44 -11.23
CA GLU A 46 -16.59 -0.84 -11.20
C GLU A 46 -17.63 -1.60 -12.05
N SER A 47 -17.23 -2.61 -12.83
CA SER A 47 -18.13 -3.35 -13.73
C SER A 47 -19.13 -4.27 -13.01
N VAL A 48 -18.89 -4.58 -11.73
CA VAL A 48 -19.74 -5.45 -10.91
C VAL A 48 -20.40 -4.61 -9.82
N SER A 49 -21.73 -4.64 -9.79
CA SER A 49 -22.49 -4.00 -8.71
C SER A 49 -22.33 -4.76 -7.39
N CYS A 50 -22.31 -4.03 -6.29
CA CYS A 50 -22.17 -4.56 -4.95
C CYS A 50 -23.55 -4.81 -4.33
N THR A 51 -23.94 -6.08 -4.25
CA THR A 51 -25.11 -6.56 -3.48
C THR A 51 -24.70 -7.32 -2.22
N ASN A 52 -23.51 -7.93 -2.23
CA ASN A 52 -22.96 -8.69 -1.11
C ASN A 52 -21.46 -8.40 -0.98
N ILE A 53 -21.06 -7.68 0.06
CA ILE A 53 -19.67 -7.26 0.25
C ILE A 53 -18.70 -8.42 0.53
N ASN A 54 -19.22 -9.57 0.96
CA ASN A 54 -18.39 -10.75 1.23
C ASN A 54 -17.84 -11.40 -0.04
N GLU A 55 -18.41 -11.08 -1.21
CA GLU A 55 -17.93 -11.54 -2.51
C GLU A 55 -16.75 -10.72 -3.05
N PHE A 56 -16.41 -9.62 -2.38
CA PHE A 56 -15.27 -8.77 -2.71
C PHE A 56 -14.10 -9.04 -1.76
N GLU A 57 -12.89 -9.15 -2.28
CA GLU A 57 -11.64 -9.33 -1.55
C GLU A 57 -10.85 -8.02 -1.53
N ILE A 58 -10.20 -7.70 -0.40
CA ILE A 58 -9.24 -6.60 -0.36
C ILE A 58 -7.89 -7.18 -0.77
N ILE A 59 -7.32 -6.64 -1.84
CA ILE A 59 -5.99 -7.01 -2.34
C ILE A 59 -5.05 -5.84 -2.09
N GLU A 60 -4.00 -6.07 -1.30
CA GLU A 60 -2.92 -5.11 -1.06
C GLU A 60 -1.83 -5.24 -2.13
N HIS A 61 -1.40 -4.10 -2.67
CA HIS A 61 -0.28 -3.92 -3.59
C HIS A 61 0.43 -2.60 -3.24
N SER A 62 0.76 -1.74 -4.21
CA SER A 62 1.17 -0.34 -3.97
C SER A 62 0.06 0.49 -3.30
N SER A 63 -1.18 0.01 -3.34
CA SER A 63 -2.37 0.53 -2.65
C SER A 63 -3.31 -0.63 -2.30
N TYR A 64 -4.55 -0.35 -1.91
CA TYR A 64 -5.58 -1.37 -1.75
C TYR A 64 -6.56 -1.36 -2.93
N TYR A 65 -6.98 -2.54 -3.34
CA TYR A 65 -8.04 -2.76 -4.33
C TYR A 65 -9.15 -3.60 -3.72
N LEU A 66 -10.39 -3.30 -4.07
CA LEU A 66 -11.55 -4.10 -3.68
C LEU A 66 -12.05 -4.87 -4.91
N VAL A 67 -11.81 -6.18 -4.92
CA VAL A 67 -11.92 -7.01 -6.13
C VAL A 67 -12.99 -8.07 -5.95
N HIS A 68 -14.02 -8.06 -6.79
CA HIS A 68 -15.01 -9.12 -6.81
C HIS A 68 -14.36 -10.47 -7.22
N SER A 69 -14.74 -11.55 -6.55
CA SER A 69 -14.20 -12.90 -6.79
C SER A 69 -14.21 -13.33 -8.27
N SER A 70 -15.27 -12.98 -9.01
CA SER A 70 -15.38 -13.28 -10.45
C SER A 70 -14.37 -12.55 -11.35
N LEU A 71 -13.79 -11.43 -10.88
CA LEU A 71 -12.87 -10.60 -11.65
C LEU A 71 -11.39 -10.91 -11.37
N LYS A 72 -11.10 -11.74 -10.35
CA LYS A 72 -9.74 -11.95 -9.82
C LYS A 72 -8.68 -12.22 -10.90
N ASN A 73 -8.93 -13.17 -11.79
CA ASN A 73 -7.98 -13.54 -12.85
C ASN A 73 -7.76 -12.41 -13.87
N GLN A 74 -8.76 -11.57 -14.14
CA GLN A 74 -8.62 -10.43 -15.06
C GLN A 74 -7.85 -9.30 -14.38
N PHE A 75 -8.19 -9.02 -13.12
CA PHE A 75 -7.51 -8.04 -12.29
C PHE A 75 -6.03 -8.35 -12.15
N GLU A 76 -5.66 -9.58 -11.82
CA GLU A 76 -4.26 -9.99 -11.66
C GLU A 76 -3.43 -9.78 -12.93
N LYS A 77 -4.00 -10.04 -14.11
CA LYS A 77 -3.33 -9.78 -15.39
C LYS A 77 -3.09 -8.29 -15.62
N LEU A 78 -4.11 -7.46 -15.39
CA LEU A 78 -3.97 -6.01 -15.53
C LEU A 78 -2.96 -5.44 -14.53
N LEU A 79 -2.92 -5.98 -13.31
CA LEU A 79 -1.97 -5.56 -12.28
C LEU A 79 -0.52 -5.89 -12.69
N GLN A 80 -0.28 -7.08 -13.24
CA GLN A 80 1.05 -7.44 -13.78
C GLN A 80 1.48 -6.53 -14.95
N GLU A 81 0.54 -6.14 -15.81
CA GLU A 81 0.81 -5.17 -16.87
C GLU A 81 1.13 -3.79 -16.32
N LEU A 82 0.40 -3.34 -15.29
CA LEU A 82 0.64 -2.08 -14.60
C LEU A 82 2.05 -2.06 -14.00
N ASP A 83 2.45 -3.10 -13.26
CA ASP A 83 3.79 -3.21 -12.66
C ASP A 83 4.90 -3.09 -13.71
N ARG A 84 4.68 -3.71 -14.88
CA ARG A 84 5.62 -3.61 -15.99
C ARG A 84 5.73 -2.17 -16.51
N LEU A 85 4.60 -1.47 -16.65
CA LEU A 85 4.56 -0.09 -17.13
C LEU A 85 5.20 0.87 -16.11
N GLU A 86 4.90 0.72 -14.83
CA GLU A 86 5.50 1.49 -13.75
C GLU A 86 7.03 1.28 -13.69
N SER A 87 7.50 0.04 -13.89
CA SER A 87 8.94 -0.24 -14.00
C SER A 87 9.59 0.51 -15.17
N GLN A 88 8.93 0.61 -16.33
CA GLN A 88 9.45 1.37 -17.48
C GLN A 88 9.42 2.87 -17.23
N GLN A 89 8.36 3.36 -16.59
CA GLN A 89 8.23 4.75 -16.17
C GLN A 89 9.37 5.14 -15.22
N GLN A 90 9.65 4.33 -14.20
CA GLN A 90 10.76 4.56 -13.26
C GLN A 90 12.13 4.56 -13.97
N LYS A 91 12.37 3.62 -14.89
CA LYS A 91 13.59 3.62 -15.71
C LYS A 91 13.72 4.90 -16.55
N ALA A 92 12.61 5.39 -17.12
CA ALA A 92 12.62 6.64 -17.86
C ALA A 92 12.89 7.85 -16.96
N ALA A 93 12.26 7.90 -15.78
CA ALA A 93 12.49 8.92 -14.76
C ALA A 93 13.98 9.02 -14.40
N GLN A 94 14.63 7.89 -14.12
CA GLN A 94 16.05 7.82 -13.79
C GLN A 94 16.94 8.37 -14.91
N ARG A 95 16.67 8.01 -16.18
CA ARG A 95 17.43 8.51 -17.33
C ARG A 95 17.27 10.01 -17.53
N GLU A 96 16.09 10.55 -17.20
CA GLU A 96 15.74 11.96 -17.38
C GLU A 96 16.09 12.82 -16.15
N GLY A 97 16.68 12.23 -15.11
CA GLY A 97 17.01 12.94 -13.87
C GLY A 97 15.79 13.33 -13.04
N ILE A 98 14.64 12.71 -13.27
CA ILE A 98 13.43 12.86 -12.47
C ILE A 98 13.59 11.99 -11.23
N TYR A 99 14.09 12.60 -10.16
CA TYR A 99 14.12 11.97 -8.86
C TYR A 99 12.71 12.00 -8.26
N ALA A 100 11.95 10.93 -8.47
CA ALA A 100 10.92 10.60 -7.49
C ALA A 100 11.66 10.36 -6.17
N ALA A 101 11.31 11.10 -5.11
CA ALA A 101 11.88 10.86 -3.80
C ALA A 101 11.73 9.37 -3.49
N THR A 102 12.84 8.63 -3.49
CA THR A 102 12.93 7.22 -3.11
C THR A 102 12.83 7.10 -1.59
N LEU A 103 11.86 7.81 -1.00
CA LEU A 103 11.36 7.42 0.29
C LEU A 103 10.64 6.11 0.02
N ASP A 104 11.05 5.04 0.71
CA ASP A 104 10.27 3.81 0.74
C ASP A 104 8.79 4.20 0.86
N PRO A 105 7.93 3.82 -0.12
CA PRO A 105 6.56 4.26 -0.09
C PRO A 105 6.00 3.86 1.25
N LEU A 106 5.58 4.86 2.03
CA LEU A 106 4.91 4.61 3.30
C LEU A 106 3.80 3.60 3.00
N PRO A 107 3.72 2.49 3.75
CA PRO A 107 2.72 1.47 3.47
C PRO A 107 1.34 2.13 3.42
N PRO A 108 0.52 1.79 2.41
CA PRO A 108 -0.77 2.43 2.23
C PRO A 108 -1.60 2.28 3.50
N ASN A 109 -2.40 3.30 3.81
CA ASN A 109 -3.25 3.25 4.99
C ASN A 109 -4.25 2.10 4.87
N PRO A 110 -4.24 1.12 5.78
CA PRO A 110 -5.18 0.01 5.70
C PRO A 110 -6.62 0.51 5.79
N PRO A 111 -7.55 -0.04 4.98
CA PRO A 111 -8.96 0.24 5.12
C PRO A 111 -9.46 -0.31 6.47
N LEU A 112 -10.38 0.41 7.10
CA LEU A 112 -11.04 -0.04 8.34
C LEU A 112 -11.99 -1.20 8.04
N GLU A 113 -12.73 -1.08 6.95
CA GLU A 113 -13.68 -2.08 6.48
C GLU A 113 -14.03 -1.87 5.00
N LYS A 114 -14.80 -2.81 4.47
CA LYS A 114 -15.42 -2.75 3.15
C LYS A 114 -16.93 -2.80 3.31
N LEU A 115 -17.67 -2.06 2.48
CA LEU A 115 -19.13 -2.09 2.45
C LEU A 115 -19.66 -1.89 1.03
N CYS A 116 -20.93 -2.26 0.80
CA CYS A 116 -21.65 -1.81 -0.38
C CYS A 116 -22.30 -0.46 -0.06
N ASP A 117 -21.95 0.58 -0.83
CA ASP A 117 -22.59 1.89 -0.77
C ASP A 117 -23.19 2.24 -2.15
N ASN A 118 -24.50 2.48 -2.20
CA ASN A 118 -25.23 2.77 -3.44
C ASN A 118 -24.95 1.79 -4.59
N GLY A 119 -24.88 0.49 -4.28
CA GLY A 119 -24.60 -0.56 -5.26
C GLY A 119 -23.15 -0.59 -5.75
N LYS A 120 -22.23 0.15 -5.14
CA LYS A 120 -20.79 0.11 -5.40
C LYS A 120 -20.04 -0.45 -4.20
N ALA A 121 -19.01 -1.24 -4.47
CA ALA A 121 -18.14 -1.73 -3.42
C ALA A 121 -17.16 -0.61 -3.04
N VAL A 122 -17.11 -0.24 -1.76
CA VAL A 122 -16.23 0.83 -1.27
C VAL A 122 -15.44 0.37 -0.05
N MET A 123 -14.22 0.89 0.07
CA MET A 123 -13.40 0.77 1.27
C MET A 123 -13.57 2.01 2.12
N ARG A 124 -13.85 1.82 3.40
CA ARG A 124 -13.94 2.92 4.37
C ARG A 124 -12.63 3.01 5.13
N PHE A 125 -11.99 4.16 5.09
CA PHE A 125 -10.74 4.43 5.79
C PHE A 125 -10.98 5.24 7.06
N ALA A 126 -10.02 5.24 7.98
CA ALA A 126 -10.11 5.98 9.24
C ALA A 126 -10.46 7.47 9.06
N HIS A 127 -9.98 8.11 7.99
CA HIS A 127 -10.25 9.53 7.70
C HIS A 127 -11.69 9.81 7.23
N ASN A 128 -12.46 8.78 6.87
CA ASN A 128 -13.86 8.90 6.46
C ASN A 128 -14.83 8.87 7.66
N LEU A 129 -14.37 8.50 8.85
CA LEU A 129 -15.23 8.37 10.04
C LEU A 129 -15.48 9.71 10.72
N SER A 130 -16.66 9.85 11.33
CA SER A 130 -16.99 10.92 12.26
C SER A 130 -16.25 10.74 13.60
N ILE A 131 -16.23 11.79 14.43
CA ILE A 131 -15.61 11.71 15.76
C ILE A 131 -16.34 10.73 16.68
N GLU A 132 -17.67 10.63 16.56
CA GLU A 132 -18.51 9.68 17.30
C GLU A 132 -18.17 8.24 16.93
N GLU A 133 -18.04 7.96 15.63
CA GLU A 133 -17.65 6.63 15.13
C GLU A 133 -16.24 6.25 15.61
N ILE A 134 -15.30 7.19 15.55
CA ILE A 134 -13.93 6.96 16.03
C ILE A 134 -13.90 6.66 17.53
N ASN A 135 -14.66 7.43 18.33
CA ASN A 135 -14.76 7.21 19.78
C ASN A 135 -15.38 5.84 20.11
N ALA A 136 -16.29 5.33 19.26
CA ALA A 136 -16.87 4.00 19.42
C ALA A 136 -15.93 2.87 18.96
N GLU A 137 -15.11 3.10 17.93
CA GLU A 137 -14.21 2.09 17.36
C GLU A 137 -12.90 1.93 18.16
N LEU A 138 -12.30 3.03 18.62
CA LEU A 138 -10.99 3.01 19.29
C LEU A 138 -10.91 2.02 20.47
N PRO A 139 -11.87 1.96 21.42
CA PRO A 139 -11.82 1.01 22.53
C PRO A 139 -11.87 -0.45 22.06
N LYS A 140 -12.65 -0.75 21.00
CA LYS A 140 -12.74 -2.10 20.43
C LYS A 140 -11.41 -2.52 19.82
N ARG A 141 -10.82 -1.64 19.00
CA ARG A 141 -9.53 -1.89 18.33
C ARG A 141 -8.38 -2.01 19.32
N TYR A 142 -8.39 -1.19 20.37
CA TYR A 142 -7.42 -1.33 21.46
C TYR A 142 -7.50 -2.71 22.11
N LYS A 143 -8.72 -3.15 22.48
CA LYS A 143 -8.93 -4.47 23.07
C LYS A 143 -8.49 -5.60 22.13
N GLU A 144 -8.82 -5.52 20.85
CA GLU A 144 -8.37 -6.50 19.84
C GLU A 144 -6.84 -6.62 19.82
N LEU A 145 -6.11 -5.52 19.87
CA LEU A 145 -4.64 -5.51 19.88
C LEU A 145 -4.07 -6.15 21.15
N GLN A 146 -4.65 -5.85 22.32
CA GLN A 146 -4.21 -6.42 23.59
C GLN A 146 -4.49 -7.93 23.67
N GLU A 147 -5.56 -8.41 23.03
CA GLU A 147 -5.96 -9.81 23.04
C GLU A 147 -5.31 -10.63 21.90
N PHE A 148 -4.72 -9.99 20.89
CA PHE A 148 -4.28 -10.64 19.66
C PHE A 148 -3.31 -11.81 19.87
N TYR A 149 -2.36 -11.64 20.79
CA TYR A 149 -1.35 -12.64 21.16
C TYR A 149 -1.57 -13.24 22.54
N LYS A 150 -2.78 -13.15 23.12
CA LYS A 150 -3.03 -13.62 24.50
C LYS A 150 -2.69 -15.11 24.71
N ASP A 151 -2.81 -15.91 23.64
CA ASP A 151 -2.56 -17.35 23.64
C ASP A 151 -1.15 -17.71 23.14
N VAL A 152 -0.30 -16.71 22.87
CA VAL A 152 1.10 -16.89 22.43
C VAL A 152 2.04 -16.57 23.58
N THR A 153 2.70 -17.60 24.11
CA THR A 153 3.66 -17.43 25.22
C THR A 153 4.97 -16.82 24.73
N CYS A 154 5.42 -15.76 25.41
CA CYS A 154 6.76 -15.19 25.24
C CYS A 154 7.77 -15.99 26.07
N THR A 155 8.59 -16.78 25.40
CA THR A 155 9.72 -17.52 26.02
C THR A 155 11.08 -16.95 25.62
N ASN A 156 11.18 -16.38 24.41
CA ASN A 156 12.39 -15.77 23.87
C ASN A 156 12.07 -14.37 23.31
N PRO A 157 12.62 -13.28 23.89
CA PRO A 157 12.34 -11.92 23.43
C PRO A 157 12.81 -11.66 21.99
N ASN A 158 13.77 -12.42 21.47
CA ASN A 158 14.26 -12.26 20.10
C ASN A 158 13.25 -12.70 19.04
N ASP A 159 12.19 -13.41 19.42
CA ASP A 159 11.10 -13.79 18.49
C ASP A 159 10.10 -12.65 18.29
N TRP A 160 10.28 -11.54 19.00
CA TRP A 160 9.40 -10.38 19.01
C TRP A 160 10.14 -9.14 18.54
N THR A 161 9.37 -8.17 18.04
CA THR A 161 9.86 -6.84 17.68
C THR A 161 8.98 -5.78 18.33
N SER A 162 9.58 -4.64 18.66
CA SER A 162 8.88 -3.50 19.25
C SER A 162 8.21 -2.67 18.16
N HIS A 163 6.95 -2.34 18.35
CA HIS A 163 6.17 -1.38 17.57
C HIS A 163 5.62 -0.31 18.50
N PHE A 164 5.08 0.76 17.90
CA PHE A 164 4.43 1.84 18.63
C PHE A 164 2.93 1.87 18.35
N LEU A 165 2.17 2.06 19.42
CA LEU A 165 0.76 2.40 19.35
C LEU A 165 0.57 3.84 19.83
N ARG A 166 -0.25 4.63 19.12
CA ARG A 166 -0.51 6.02 19.47
C ARG A 166 -1.66 6.13 20.45
N THR A 167 -1.37 6.45 21.70
CA THR A 167 -2.37 6.64 22.76
C THR A 167 -2.50 8.12 23.10
N GLY A 168 -3.30 8.83 22.30
CA GLY A 168 -3.40 10.29 22.37
C GLY A 168 -2.12 10.95 21.84
N CYS A 169 -1.54 11.86 22.62
CA CYS A 169 -0.37 12.63 22.18
C CYS A 169 0.94 11.86 22.25
N CYS A 170 1.03 10.83 23.07
CA CYS A 170 2.24 10.01 23.21
C CYS A 170 2.05 8.60 22.66
N MET A 171 3.18 7.90 22.51
CA MET A 171 3.21 6.52 22.05
C MET A 171 3.36 5.56 23.23
N GLU A 172 2.67 4.43 23.18
CA GLU A 172 2.97 3.25 23.99
C GLU A 172 3.70 2.21 23.14
N GLY A 173 4.44 1.32 23.80
CA GLY A 173 5.11 0.21 23.16
C GLY A 173 4.18 -1.00 23.04
N ILE A 174 4.20 -1.67 21.90
CA ILE A 174 3.47 -2.92 21.67
C ILE A 174 4.37 -3.94 20.98
N ALA A 175 4.34 -5.19 21.42
CA ALA A 175 5.16 -6.25 20.84
C ALA A 175 4.45 -6.93 19.66
N VAL A 176 5.21 -7.23 18.62
CA VAL A 176 4.75 -8.02 17.46
C VAL A 176 5.64 -9.24 17.30
N HIS A 177 5.04 -10.43 17.22
CA HIS A 177 5.79 -11.64 16.93
C HIS A 177 6.34 -11.58 15.51
N LYS A 178 7.59 -11.98 15.28
CA LYS A 178 8.24 -11.87 13.98
C LYS A 178 7.62 -12.80 12.92
N THR A 179 7.11 -13.96 13.35
CA THR A 179 6.64 -15.01 12.43
C THR A 179 5.17 -15.42 12.60
N ILE A 180 4.49 -15.08 13.70
CA ILE A 180 3.12 -15.52 13.98
C ILE A 180 2.19 -14.36 13.64
N ARG A 181 1.45 -14.47 12.54
CA ARG A 181 0.42 -13.48 12.11
C ARG A 181 0.90 -12.02 12.20
N SER A 182 2.19 -11.80 11.92
CA SER A 182 2.86 -10.51 12.09
C SER A 182 2.23 -9.42 11.21
N LYS A 183 1.97 -9.76 9.94
CA LYS A 183 1.29 -8.87 8.98
C LYS A 183 -0.06 -8.37 9.50
N GLU A 184 -0.91 -9.29 9.97
CA GLU A 184 -2.24 -8.95 10.49
C GLU A 184 -2.15 -8.05 11.74
N MET A 185 -1.20 -8.30 12.65
CA MET A 185 -1.00 -7.44 13.81
C MET A 185 -0.54 -6.03 13.39
N VAL A 186 0.39 -5.94 12.45
CA VAL A 186 0.90 -4.66 11.94
C VAL A 186 -0.22 -3.86 11.26
N GLU A 187 -1.07 -4.50 10.46
CA GLU A 187 -2.25 -3.88 9.87
C GLU A 187 -3.21 -3.34 10.95
N LYS A 188 -3.49 -4.14 11.99
CA LYS A 188 -4.34 -3.71 13.12
C LYS A 188 -3.76 -2.51 13.88
N ILE A 189 -2.44 -2.51 14.12
CA ILE A 189 -1.72 -1.36 14.71
C ILE A 189 -1.86 -0.13 13.81
N GLY A 190 -1.70 -0.31 12.49
CA GLY A 190 -1.87 0.74 11.49
C GLY A 190 -3.27 1.36 11.55
N ILE A 191 -4.32 0.54 11.54
CA ILE A 191 -5.71 1.00 11.66
C ILE A 191 -5.91 1.81 12.94
N TYR A 192 -5.49 1.28 14.09
CA TYR A 192 -5.66 1.97 15.37
C TYR A 192 -4.94 3.33 15.39
N ASN A 193 -3.69 3.37 14.92
CA ASN A 193 -2.91 4.60 14.88
C ASN A 193 -3.56 5.65 13.98
N ARG A 194 -4.11 5.24 12.82
CA ARG A 194 -4.84 6.17 11.93
C ARG A 194 -6.14 6.67 12.55
N LEU A 195 -6.88 5.83 13.29
CA LEU A 195 -8.05 6.27 14.05
C LEU A 195 -7.66 7.31 15.10
N MET A 196 -6.58 7.08 15.86
CA MET A 196 -6.12 8.04 16.85
C MET A 196 -5.63 9.34 16.23
N GLU A 197 -4.87 9.28 15.13
CA GLU A 197 -4.46 10.48 14.39
C GLU A 197 -5.66 11.28 13.90
N ASN A 198 -6.67 10.60 13.33
CA ASN A 198 -7.87 11.27 12.87
C ASN A 198 -8.67 11.87 14.03
N LYS A 199 -8.74 11.18 15.18
CA LYS A 199 -9.33 11.71 16.41
C LYS A 199 -8.67 13.02 16.81
N LEU A 200 -7.34 13.03 16.97
CA LEU A 200 -6.62 14.24 17.39
C LEU A 200 -6.80 15.40 16.41
N ARG A 201 -6.85 15.10 15.11
CA ARG A 201 -7.14 16.09 14.07
C ARG A 201 -8.54 16.69 14.22
N LEU A 202 -9.57 15.86 14.39
CA LEU A 202 -10.97 16.29 14.53
C LEU A 202 -11.21 17.03 15.84
N ASP A 203 -10.59 16.59 16.93
CA ASP A 203 -10.60 17.23 18.24
C ASP A 203 -9.76 18.52 18.28
N LYS A 204 -9.03 18.84 17.20
CA LYS A 204 -8.08 19.97 17.11
C LYS A 204 -7.06 19.96 18.26
N THR A 205 -6.64 18.77 18.66
CA THR A 205 -5.71 18.59 19.79
C THR A 205 -4.29 18.96 19.36
N THR A 206 -3.69 19.92 20.07
CA THR A 206 -2.27 20.25 19.93
C THR A 206 -1.47 19.44 20.94
N CYS A 207 -0.63 18.54 20.46
CA CYS A 207 0.27 17.78 21.31
C CYS A 207 1.49 18.63 21.67
N GLN A 208 1.61 18.99 22.94
CA GLN A 208 2.77 19.66 23.51
C GLN A 208 3.49 18.73 24.49
N GLY A 209 4.82 18.82 24.55
CA GLY A 209 5.65 18.08 25.49
C GLY A 209 6.51 16.98 24.87
N ASP A 210 7.35 16.39 25.73
CA ASP A 210 8.32 15.34 25.36
C ASP A 210 7.68 13.96 25.50
N CYS A 211 7.11 13.45 24.41
CA CYS A 211 6.65 12.07 24.38
C CYS A 211 7.82 11.09 24.17
N PRO A 212 7.77 9.88 24.75
CA PRO A 212 8.71 8.81 24.42
C PRO A 212 8.77 8.58 22.92
N ASN A 213 9.99 8.53 22.38
CA ASN A 213 10.28 8.36 20.96
C ASN A 213 11.12 7.10 20.68
N MET A 214 11.51 6.36 21.71
CA MET A 214 12.28 5.12 21.59
C MET A 214 11.60 3.98 22.35
N ALA A 215 11.57 2.80 21.72
CA ALA A 215 11.15 1.57 22.35
C ALA A 215 12.38 0.79 22.82
N LYS A 216 12.32 0.23 24.03
CA LYS A 216 13.30 -0.75 24.49
C LYS A 216 13.14 -2.06 23.73
N PRO A 217 14.17 -2.93 23.73
CA PRO A 217 14.01 -4.32 23.32
C PRO A 217 12.86 -4.99 24.10
N VAL A 218 12.15 -5.89 23.42
CA VAL A 218 11.07 -6.68 24.02
C VAL A 218 11.62 -7.48 25.19
N GLN A 219 10.86 -7.58 26.28
CA GLN A 219 11.15 -8.45 27.41
C GLN A 219 10.01 -9.46 27.57
N CYS A 220 10.33 -10.73 27.88
CA CYS A 220 9.32 -11.69 28.32
C CYS A 220 9.21 -11.63 29.84
N LYS A 221 8.05 -11.20 30.38
CA LYS A 221 7.74 -11.28 31.82
C LYS A 221 6.44 -12.07 31.99
N ASP A 222 6.46 -13.07 32.87
CA ASP A 222 5.31 -13.95 33.13
C ASP A 222 4.69 -14.55 31.86
N GLY A 223 5.54 -14.95 30.91
CA GLY A 223 5.11 -15.51 29.63
C GLY A 223 4.48 -14.50 28.67
N LYS A 224 4.53 -13.20 28.95
CA LYS A 224 3.99 -12.12 28.09
C LYS A 224 5.10 -11.22 27.55
N PRO A 225 5.02 -10.79 26.29
CA PRO A 225 5.95 -9.82 25.74
C PRO A 225 5.60 -8.41 26.23
N ILE A 226 6.60 -7.67 26.68
CA ILE A 226 6.46 -6.30 27.19
C ILE A 226 7.42 -5.39 26.45
N VAL A 227 6.92 -4.23 26.01
CA VAL A 227 7.72 -3.17 25.38
C VAL A 227 7.62 -1.94 26.26
N GLU A 228 8.73 -1.58 26.89
CA GLU A 228 8.84 -0.30 27.59
C GLU A 228 9.27 0.79 26.60
N VAL A 229 8.73 1.99 26.77
CA VAL A 229 9.15 3.18 26.01
C VAL A 229 9.91 4.13 26.91
N TYR A 230 10.87 4.85 26.35
CA TYR A 230 11.64 5.87 27.06
C TYR A 230 11.96 7.04 26.13
N LYS A 231 12.44 8.12 26.76
CA LYS A 231 12.90 9.32 26.08
C LYS A 231 14.39 9.14 25.72
N SER A 232 14.74 9.39 24.47
CA SER A 232 16.15 9.54 24.03
C SER A 232 16.84 10.71 24.72
#